data_AF-A0A6A4IBK9-F1
#
_entry.id   AF-A0A6A4IBK9-F1
#
_cell.length_a   1.000
_cell.length_b   1.000
_cell.length_c   1.000
_cell.angle_alpha   90.00
_cell.angle_beta   90.00
_cell.angle_gamma   90.00
#
_symmetry.space_group_name_H-M   'P 1'
#
loop_
_entity.id
_entity.type
_entity.pdbx_description
1 polymer ?
#
loop_
_entity_poly.entity_id
_entity_poly.type
_entity_poly.pdbx_seq_one_letter_code
_entity_poly.pdbx_strand_id
1 'polypeptide(L)'
;GRFAISNHIPPTLKPTKHFKGTKREVFGHLMQCQTGHGYIGKYFSKFVPTKNIDCPCGKELQTCKHILRSCPRYKNSCDILQKVSLDICLADILGTEEGIEALVEFLSETGTFTRTGSPRKPIEEPVYKA
;
A
#
# COMPACT_ATOMS: atom_id res chain seq x y z
N GLY A 1 -7.74 -13.35 -12.58
CA GLY A 1 -7.36 -13.46 -11.15
C GLY A 1 -7.53 -12.12 -10.45
N ARG A 2 -7.53 -12.08 -9.11
CA ARG A 2 -7.74 -10.83 -8.33
C ARG A 2 -6.70 -9.73 -8.59
N PHE A 3 -5.58 -10.11 -9.20
CA PHE A 3 -4.43 -9.28 -9.59
C PHE A 3 -4.58 -8.61 -10.95
N ALA A 4 -5.58 -8.98 -11.74
CA ALA A 4 -5.71 -8.52 -13.13
C ALA A 4 -5.84 -6.99 -13.24
N ILE A 5 -6.39 -6.34 -12.21
CA ILE A 5 -6.55 -4.88 -12.13
C ILE A 5 -5.19 -4.16 -12.09
N SER A 6 -4.11 -4.84 -11.68
CA SER A 6 -2.76 -4.27 -11.64
C SER A 6 -1.94 -4.60 -12.89
N ASN A 7 -2.45 -5.45 -13.79
CA ASN A 7 -1.69 -6.02 -14.90
C ASN A 7 -1.86 -5.21 -16.20
N HIS A 8 -1.56 -3.92 -16.15
CA HIS A 8 -1.63 -3.03 -17.31
C HIS A 8 -0.26 -2.76 -17.95
N ILE A 9 0.83 -3.04 -17.23
CA ILE A 9 2.19 -2.96 -17.77
C ILE A 9 2.58 -4.32 -18.37
N PRO A 10 3.00 -4.38 -19.65
CA PRO A 10 3.43 -5.65 -20.24
C PRO A 10 4.68 -6.19 -19.52
N PRO A 11 4.80 -7.51 -19.39
CA PRO A 11 5.99 -8.11 -18.79
C PRO A 11 7.23 -7.77 -19.61
N THR A 12 8.35 -7.49 -18.94
CA THR A 12 9.62 -7.21 -19.61
C THR A 12 10.75 -8.01 -18.96
N LEU A 13 11.77 -8.36 -19.74
CA LEU A 13 12.98 -9.04 -19.24
C LEU A 13 13.93 -8.07 -18.50
N LYS A 14 13.66 -6.76 -18.57
CA LYS A 14 14.45 -5.73 -17.90
C LYS A 14 13.81 -5.39 -16.55
N PRO A 15 14.59 -5.04 -15.52
CA PRO A 15 14.00 -4.58 -14.28
C PRO A 15 13.23 -3.28 -14.52
N THR A 16 11.99 -3.23 -14.06
CA THR A 16 11.09 -2.08 -14.23
C THR A 16 11.70 -0.83 -13.60
N LYS A 17 11.73 0.27 -14.34
CA LYS A 17 12.51 1.47 -13.98
C LYS A 17 12.10 2.04 -12.61
N HIS A 18 10.80 2.16 -12.36
CA HIS A 18 10.25 2.72 -11.12
C HIS A 18 10.54 1.87 -9.87
N PHE A 19 10.92 0.59 -10.04
CA PHE A 19 11.34 -0.25 -8.91
C PHE A 19 12.82 -0.07 -8.51
N LYS A 20 13.67 0.44 -9.40
CA LYS A 20 15.12 0.53 -9.13
C LYS A 20 15.48 1.57 -8.06
N GLY A 21 14.72 2.67 -7.96
CA GLY A 21 14.96 3.74 -6.99
C GLY A 21 14.11 3.64 -5.72
N THR A 22 13.15 2.71 -5.67
CA THR A 22 12.21 2.62 -4.55
C THR A 22 12.87 1.96 -3.35
N LYS A 23 12.71 2.57 -2.16
CA LYS A 23 13.18 1.97 -0.89
C LYS A 23 12.60 0.56 -0.75
N ARG A 24 13.43 -0.41 -0.36
CA ARG A 24 13.03 -1.84 -0.24
C ARG A 24 11.74 -2.04 0.56
N GLU A 25 11.57 -1.29 1.64
CA GLU A 25 10.35 -1.33 2.47
C GLU A 25 9.09 -0.92 1.68
N VAL A 26 9.16 0.22 0.99
CA VAL A 26 8.06 0.76 0.19
C VAL A 26 7.72 -0.16 -0.98
N PHE A 27 8.74 -0.74 -1.62
CA PHE A 27 8.55 -1.76 -2.66
C PHE A 27 7.78 -2.97 -2.12
N GLY A 28 8.09 -3.43 -0.91
CA GLY A 28 7.34 -4.50 -0.25
C GLY A 28 5.86 -4.16 -0.05
N HIS A 29 5.57 -2.95 0.43
CA HIS A 29 4.19 -2.47 0.64
C HIS A 29 3.43 -2.29 -0.68
N LEU A 30 4.11 -1.83 -1.72
CA LEU A 30 3.56 -1.73 -3.07
C LEU A 30 3.11 -3.10 -3.58
N MET A 31 3.99 -4.10 -3.50
CA MET A 31 3.68 -5.46 -3.90
C MET A 31 2.53 -6.05 -3.06
N GLN A 32 2.53 -5.80 -1.74
CA GLN A 32 1.43 -6.20 -0.86
C GLN A 32 0.09 -5.56 -1.26
N CYS A 33 0.09 -4.29 -1.66
CA CYS A 33 -1.10 -3.57 -2.11
C CYS A 33 -1.62 -4.13 -3.45
N GLN A 34 -0.73 -4.27 -4.45
CA GLN A 34 -1.06 -4.84 -5.77
C GLN A 34 -1.56 -6.28 -5.69
N THR A 35 -1.00 -7.05 -4.76
CA THR A 35 -1.40 -8.46 -4.56
C THR A 35 -2.58 -8.61 -3.60
N GLY A 36 -2.83 -7.62 -2.74
CA GLY A 36 -3.74 -7.77 -1.60
C GLY A 36 -3.24 -8.76 -0.54
N HIS A 37 -1.96 -9.15 -0.58
CA HIS A 37 -1.28 -9.97 0.43
C HIS A 37 -0.56 -9.10 1.48
N GLY A 38 -1.20 -7.99 1.88
CA GLY A 38 -0.67 -7.07 2.89
C GLY A 38 -1.24 -7.30 4.28
N TYR A 39 -0.79 -6.48 5.23
CA TYR A 39 -1.36 -6.40 6.58
C TYR A 39 -2.72 -5.67 6.56
N ILE A 40 -3.73 -6.32 5.96
CA ILE A 40 -5.08 -5.80 5.82
C ILE A 40 -6.12 -6.84 6.23
N GLY A 41 -7.27 -6.36 6.71
CA GLY A 41 -8.39 -7.22 7.11
C GLY A 41 -8.83 -8.22 6.04
N LYS A 42 -8.86 -7.84 4.76
CA LYS A 42 -9.18 -8.75 3.65
C LYS A 42 -8.22 -9.94 3.56
N TYR A 43 -6.93 -9.76 3.87
CA TYR A 43 -5.96 -10.84 3.94
C TYR A 43 -6.20 -11.70 5.19
N PHE A 44 -6.37 -11.07 6.36
CA PHE A 44 -6.61 -11.77 7.63
C PHE A 44 -7.87 -12.64 7.59
N SER A 45 -8.96 -12.16 7.01
CA SER A 45 -10.22 -12.93 6.86
C SER A 45 -10.05 -14.29 6.17
N LYS A 46 -9.00 -14.45 5.37
CA LYS A 46 -8.71 -15.68 4.61
C LYS A 46 -7.61 -16.52 5.21
N PHE A 47 -6.54 -15.87 5.66
CA PHE A 47 -5.29 -16.54 5.99
C PHE A 47 -4.93 -16.48 7.47
N VAL A 48 -5.56 -15.59 8.24
CA VAL A 48 -5.34 -15.44 9.69
C VAL A 48 -6.66 -15.13 10.40
N PRO A 49 -7.60 -16.10 10.49
CA PRO A 49 -8.97 -15.85 10.96
C PRO A 49 -9.08 -15.35 12.41
N THR A 50 -8.00 -15.51 13.19
CA THR A 50 -7.91 -15.03 14.58
C THR A 50 -7.63 -13.54 14.69
N LYS A 51 -7.23 -12.87 13.60
CA LYS A 51 -6.96 -11.44 13.60
C LYS A 51 -8.23 -10.63 13.32
N ASN A 52 -8.35 -9.48 13.99
CA ASN A 52 -9.36 -8.49 13.68
C ASN A 52 -9.20 -8.00 12.22
N ILE A 53 -10.33 -7.91 11.51
CA ILE A 53 -10.42 -7.55 10.09
C ILE A 53 -10.89 -6.11 9.85
N ASP A 54 -11.34 -5.45 10.91
CA ASP A 54 -11.83 -4.08 10.90
C ASP A 54 -10.66 -3.13 10.65
N CYS A 55 -10.96 -2.03 9.98
CA CYS A 55 -10.05 -0.91 9.91
C CYS A 55 -10.13 -0.13 11.22
N PRO A 56 -9.00 0.36 11.77
CA PRO A 56 -9.02 1.23 12.94
C PRO A 56 -9.80 2.54 12.78
N CYS A 57 -10.25 2.89 11.56
CA CYS A 57 -11.18 3.99 11.34
C CYS A 57 -12.66 3.63 11.61
N GLY A 58 -12.96 2.39 12.02
CA GLY A 58 -14.32 1.90 12.30
C GLY A 58 -14.99 1.15 11.14
N LYS A 59 -14.32 0.94 10.00
CA LYS A 59 -14.87 0.15 8.89
C LYS A 59 -14.73 -1.35 9.17
N GLU A 60 -15.82 -2.11 9.13
CA GLU A 60 -15.84 -3.56 9.42
C GLU A 60 -14.90 -4.43 8.56
N LEU A 61 -14.52 -3.97 7.37
CA LEU A 61 -13.57 -4.70 6.54
C LEU A 61 -12.54 -3.76 5.92
N GLN A 62 -11.30 -3.90 6.36
CA GLN A 62 -10.18 -3.18 5.78
C GLN A 62 -9.74 -3.83 4.46
N THR A 63 -9.87 -3.08 3.36
CA THR A 63 -9.47 -3.49 2.01
C THR A 63 -8.49 -2.49 1.39
N CYS A 64 -7.73 -2.89 0.36
CA CYS A 64 -6.88 -1.94 -0.39
C CYS A 64 -7.71 -0.77 -0.94
N LYS A 65 -8.88 -1.05 -1.54
CA LYS A 65 -9.82 -0.02 -2.02
C LYS A 65 -10.18 0.96 -0.89
N HIS A 66 -10.50 0.42 0.28
CA HIS A 66 -10.84 1.26 1.43
C HIS A 66 -9.67 2.16 1.82
N ILE A 67 -8.48 1.59 2.02
CA ILE A 67 -7.26 2.30 2.42
C ILE A 67 -6.92 3.42 1.45
N LEU A 68 -6.91 3.14 0.14
CA LEU A 68 -6.48 4.09 -0.88
C LEU A 68 -7.52 5.18 -1.16
N ARG A 69 -8.81 4.86 -1.12
CA ARG A 69 -9.86 5.78 -1.60
C ARG A 69 -10.68 6.45 -0.50
N SER A 70 -10.90 5.79 0.62
CA SER A 70 -12.00 6.16 1.54
C SER A 70 -11.65 6.17 3.01
N CYS A 71 -10.44 5.72 3.39
CA CYS A 71 -10.05 5.63 4.78
C CYS A 71 -9.77 7.03 5.33
N PRO A 72 -10.52 7.50 6.34
CA PRO A 72 -10.33 8.84 6.90
C PRO A 72 -8.91 9.06 7.45
N ARG A 73 -8.25 7.99 7.92
CA ARG A 73 -6.88 8.03 8.45
C ARG A 73 -5.84 8.53 7.44
N TYR A 74 -6.10 8.34 6.15
CA TYR A 74 -5.16 8.64 5.07
C TYR A 74 -5.69 9.73 4.13
N LYS A 75 -6.78 10.40 4.52
CA LYS A 75 -7.46 11.41 3.69
C LYS A 75 -6.52 12.51 3.22
N ASN A 76 -5.62 12.97 4.09
CA ASN A 76 -4.69 14.07 3.78
C ASN A 76 -3.67 13.69 2.69
N SER A 77 -3.32 12.40 2.59
CA SER A 77 -2.36 11.92 1.59
C SER A 77 -3.07 11.43 0.32
N CYS A 78 -4.41 11.33 0.31
CA CYS A 78 -5.16 10.91 -0.87
C CYS A 78 -4.98 11.86 -2.06
N ASP A 79 -4.68 13.15 -1.81
CA ASP A 79 -4.43 14.14 -2.86
C ASP A 79 -3.29 13.72 -3.79
N ILE A 80 -2.31 12.95 -3.29
CA ILE A 80 -1.23 12.36 -4.09
C ILE A 80 -1.80 11.43 -5.17
N LEU A 81 -2.75 10.58 -4.79
CA LEU A 81 -3.38 9.62 -5.71
C LEU A 81 -4.39 10.31 -6.64
N GLN A 82 -5.08 11.34 -6.14
CA GLN A 82 -6.06 12.10 -6.93
C GLN A 82 -5.44 12.86 -8.10
N LYS A 83 -4.17 13.25 -8.01
CA LYS A 83 -3.42 13.84 -9.12
C LYS A 83 -3.35 12.92 -10.34
N VAL A 84 -3.34 11.60 -10.13
CA VAL A 84 -3.33 10.60 -11.21
C VAL A 84 -4.74 10.19 -11.60
N SER A 85 -5.61 9.95 -10.62
CA SER A 85 -6.98 9.52 -10.85
C SER A 85 -7.89 10.15 -9.79
N LEU A 86 -8.71 11.13 -10.19
CA LEU A 86 -9.62 11.88 -9.30
C LEU A 86 -10.48 10.97 -8.42
N ASP A 87 -10.97 9.87 -9.01
CA ASP A 87 -11.78 8.85 -8.34
C ASP A 87 -10.97 7.73 -7.68
N ILE A 88 -9.64 7.79 -7.75
CA ILE A 88 -8.70 6.78 -7.25
C ILE A 88 -9.11 5.41 -7.80
N CYS A 89 -9.19 5.32 -9.13
CA CYS A 89 -9.45 4.06 -9.82
C CYS A 89 -8.29 3.10 -9.56
N LEU A 90 -8.58 1.91 -9.02
CA LEU A 90 -7.52 0.95 -8.68
C LEU A 90 -6.73 0.47 -9.91
N ALA A 91 -7.35 0.41 -11.08
CA ALA A 91 -6.66 0.03 -12.31
C ALA A 91 -5.56 1.04 -12.66
N ASP A 92 -5.89 2.33 -12.56
CA ASP A 92 -4.96 3.41 -12.85
C ASP A 92 -3.84 3.44 -11.81
N ILE A 93 -4.19 3.43 -10.52
CA ILE A 93 -3.22 3.53 -9.42
C ILE A 93 -2.30 2.30 -9.33
N LEU A 94 -2.82 1.09 -9.56
CA LEU A 94 -2.03 -0.14 -9.40
C LEU A 94 -1.38 -0.62 -10.69
N GLY A 95 -1.87 -0.18 -11.85
CA GLY A 95 -1.49 -0.72 -13.15
C GLY A 95 -0.74 0.23 -14.06
N THR A 96 -0.73 1.54 -13.82
CA THR A 96 0.01 2.50 -14.66
C THR A 96 1.33 2.92 -14.01
N GLU A 97 2.30 3.35 -14.81
CA GLU A 97 3.58 3.84 -14.28
C GLU A 97 3.38 5.06 -13.37
N GLU A 98 2.58 6.03 -13.82
CA GLU A 98 2.22 7.24 -13.06
C GLU A 98 1.50 6.90 -11.75
N GLY A 99 0.55 5.96 -11.81
CA GLY A 99 -0.17 5.47 -10.64
C GLY A 99 0.75 4.77 -9.63
N ILE A 100 1.69 3.96 -10.11
CA ILE A 100 2.67 3.29 -9.26
C ILE A 100 3.60 4.30 -8.58
N GLU A 101 4.05 5.33 -9.30
CA GLU A 101 4.88 6.40 -8.73
C GLU A 101 4.14 7.17 -7.64
N ALA A 102 2.89 7.57 -7.90
CA ALA A 102 2.04 8.22 -6.90
C ALA A 102 1.75 7.30 -5.70
N LEU A 103 1.57 5.99 -5.94
CA LEU A 103 1.39 5.03 -4.87
C LEU A 103 2.66 4.87 -4.03
N VAL A 104 3.85 4.89 -4.63
CA VAL A 104 5.13 4.86 -3.90
C VAL A 104 5.26 6.08 -2.98
N GLU A 105 4.89 7.27 -3.44
CA GLU A 105 4.87 8.49 -2.64
C GLU A 105 3.86 8.37 -1.47
N PHE A 106 2.62 7.97 -1.77
CA PHE A 106 1.57 7.75 -0.77
C PHE A 106 1.99 6.73 0.30
N LEU A 107 2.59 5.60 -0.09
CA LEU A 107 3.05 4.56 0.83
C LEU A 107 4.20 5.05 1.71
N SER A 108 5.08 5.89 1.16
CA SER A 108 6.20 6.48 1.89
C SER A 108 5.73 7.44 2.97
N GLU A 109 4.69 8.22 2.69
CA GLU A 109 4.12 9.18 3.65
C GLU A 109 3.26 8.49 4.71
N THR A 110 2.39 7.57 4.30
CA THR A 110 1.37 6.98 5.19
C THR A 110 1.84 5.77 5.96
N GLY A 111 2.85 5.03 5.45
CA GLY A 111 3.24 3.73 5.99
C GLY A 111 2.11 2.72 6.05
N THR A 112 1.15 2.84 5.13
CA THR A 112 0.08 1.86 4.95
C THR A 112 0.64 0.49 4.60
N PHE A 113 -0.13 -0.57 4.87
CA PHE A 113 0.27 -1.97 4.72
C PHE A 113 1.39 -2.45 5.66
N THR A 114 1.89 -1.60 6.58
CA THR A 114 2.67 -2.07 7.73
C THR A 114 1.77 -2.72 8.78
N ARG A 115 2.36 -3.47 9.71
CA ARG A 115 1.64 -4.05 10.85
C ARG A 115 0.90 -3.00 11.70
N THR A 116 1.45 -1.78 11.79
CA THR A 116 0.90 -0.68 12.59
C THR A 116 0.05 0.29 11.77
N GLY A 117 0.14 0.24 10.43
CA GLY A 117 -0.49 1.20 9.53
C GLY A 117 0.09 2.61 9.66
N SER A 118 1.38 2.71 9.96
CA SER A 118 2.15 3.95 10.14
C SER A 118 3.60 3.75 9.67
N PRO A 119 4.31 4.80 9.26
CA PRO A 119 5.70 4.69 8.81
C PRO A 119 6.59 4.07 9.87
N ARG A 120 7.57 3.28 9.45
CA ARG A 120 8.55 2.70 10.37
C ARG A 120 9.39 3.82 10.99
N LYS A 121 9.50 3.79 12.32
CA LYS A 121 10.39 4.71 13.05
C LYS A 121 11.85 4.45 12.64
N PRO A 122 12.71 5.49 12.62
CA PRO A 122 14.14 5.30 12.50
C PRO A 122 14.64 4.28 13.54
N ILE A 123 15.64 3.49 13.16
CA ILE A 123 16.31 2.60 14.11
C ILE A 123 17.09 3.49 15.06
N GLU A 124 16.61 3.63 16.30
CA GLU A 124 17.40 4.20 17.38
C GLU A 124 18.42 3.14 17.82
N GLU A 125 19.70 3.52 17.90
CA GLU A 125 20.73 2.62 18.44
C GLU A 125 20.37 2.24 19.87
N PRO A 126 20.48 0.95 20.25
CA PRO A 126 20.19 0.54 21.60
C PRO A 126 21.14 1.27 22.57
N VAL A 127 20.58 1.96 23.55
CA VAL A 127 21.37 2.54 24.64
C VAL A 127 21.86 1.41 25.53
N TYR A 128 23.10 0.99 25.35
CA TYR A 128 23.77 0.07 26.26
C TYR A 128 24.07 0.83 27.57
N LYS A 129 23.45 0.42 28.68
CA LYS A 129 23.86 0.87 30.01
C LYS A 129 25.15 0.15 30.37
N ALA A 130 26.18 0.92 30.74
CA ALA A 130 27.43 0.41 31.28
C ALA A 130 27.24 -0.29 32.64
#